data_AF-A0A836UR25-F1
#
_entry.id   AF-A0A836UR25-F1
#
_cell.length_a   1.000
_cell.length_b   1.000
_cell.length_c   1.000
_cell.angle_alpha   90.00
_cell.angle_beta   90.00
_cell.angle_gamma   90.00
#
_symmetry.space_group_name_H-M   'P 1'
#
loop_
_entity.id
_entity.type
_entity.pdbx_description
1 polymer ?
#
loop_
_entity_poly.entity_id
_entity_poly.type
_entity_poly.pdbx_seq_one_letter_code
_entity_poly.pdbx_strand_id
1 'polypeptide(L)'
;MTFDNQTQKSKYIAGIRDLLRLFYGTKDLNSAYRKKLEAKLDGFIAAGLLINLISEKELQNIIDEEYMTAFGMTRNERREKLKLESNETEIDWKIYDIPTIHRQ
;
A
#
# COMPACT_ATOMS: atom_id res chain seq x y z
N MET A 1 14.48 26.34 12.61
CA MET A 1 14.76 25.48 11.44
C MET A 1 15.32 26.36 10.35
N THR A 2 16.48 26.02 9.78
CA THR A 2 17.14 26.79 8.71
C THR A 2 16.42 26.56 7.37
N PHE A 3 16.36 27.58 6.51
CA PHE A 3 15.73 27.53 5.17
C PHE A 3 16.19 26.31 4.32
N ASP A 4 17.41 25.86 4.55
CA ASP A 4 18.02 24.72 3.86
C ASP A 4 17.34 23.38 4.22
N ASN A 5 16.96 23.20 5.49
CA ASN A 5 16.27 22.01 5.96
C ASN A 5 14.85 21.92 5.37
N GLN A 6 14.15 23.06 5.25
CA GLN A 6 12.84 23.12 4.61
C GLN A 6 12.90 22.75 3.11
N THR A 7 13.99 23.14 2.43
CA THR A 7 14.24 22.80 1.03
C THR A 7 14.60 21.32 0.85
N GLN A 8 15.37 20.74 1.77
CA GLN A 8 15.67 19.31 1.76
C GLN A 8 14.40 18.48 1.98
N LYS A 9 13.56 18.89 2.93
CA LYS A 9 12.29 18.24 3.23
C LYS A 9 11.34 18.28 2.03
N SER A 10 11.21 19.42 1.35
CA SER A 10 10.34 19.52 0.18
C SER A 10 10.80 18.63 -0.99
N LYS A 11 12.12 18.57 -1.25
CA LYS A 11 12.69 17.65 -2.25
C LYS A 11 12.46 16.19 -1.90
N TYR A 12 12.62 15.82 -0.62
CA TYR A 12 12.33 14.47 -0.16
C TYR A 12 10.86 14.10 -0.35
N ILE A 13 9.94 15.01 0.01
CA ILE A 13 8.49 14.80 -0.17
C ILE A 13 8.12 14.66 -1.65
N ALA A 14 8.74 15.45 -2.54
CA ALA A 14 8.53 15.28 -3.98
C ALA A 14 9.00 13.89 -4.45
N GLY A 15 10.20 13.48 -4.04
CA GLY A 15 10.76 12.17 -4.41
C GLY A 15 9.94 10.98 -3.93
N ILE A 16 9.42 11.02 -2.70
CA ILE A 16 8.59 9.92 -2.19
C ILE A 16 7.24 9.85 -2.90
N ARG A 17 6.64 10.99 -3.26
CA ARG A 17 5.38 11.03 -4.04
C ARG A 17 5.58 10.41 -5.43
N ASP A 18 6.68 10.73 -6.10
CA ASP A 18 7.00 10.13 -7.41
C ASP A 18 7.18 8.62 -7.30
N LEU A 19 7.87 8.13 -6.27
CA LEU A 19 8.03 6.70 -6.02
C LEU A 19 6.70 6.00 -5.71
N LEU A 20 5.84 6.61 -4.89
CA LEU A 20 4.51 6.08 -4.58
C LEU A 20 3.62 6.01 -5.82
N ARG A 21 3.65 7.01 -6.70
CA ARG A 21 2.92 6.99 -7.97
C ARG A 21 3.37 5.87 -8.89
N LEU A 22 4.69 5.65 -9.01
CA LEU A 22 5.23 4.53 -9.77
C LEU A 22 4.81 3.19 -9.16
N PHE A 23 4.87 3.08 -7.84
CA PHE A 23 4.52 1.87 -7.09
C PHE A 23 3.03 1.51 -7.19
N TYR A 24 2.13 2.47 -7.07
CA TYR A 24 0.69 2.28 -7.21
C TYR A 24 0.24 2.15 -8.67
N GLY A 25 0.93 2.82 -9.60
CA GLY A 25 0.65 2.70 -11.04
C GLY A 25 1.07 1.36 -11.65
N THR A 26 1.88 0.57 -10.95
CA THR A 26 2.29 -0.76 -11.41
C THR A 26 1.14 -1.76 -11.25
N LYS A 27 0.55 -2.19 -12.38
CA LYS A 27 -0.59 -3.14 -12.40
C LYS A 27 -0.22 -4.56 -11.99
N ASP A 28 1.01 -5.00 -12.29
CA ASP A 28 1.48 -6.34 -11.95
C ASP A 28 2.05 -6.37 -10.53
N LEU A 29 1.20 -6.80 -9.60
CA LEU A 29 1.49 -6.93 -8.17
C LEU A 29 2.59 -7.96 -7.86
N ASN A 30 2.79 -8.97 -8.72
CA ASN A 30 3.74 -10.07 -8.48
C ASN A 30 5.05 -9.92 -9.26
N SER A 31 5.16 -8.88 -10.11
CA SER A 31 6.36 -8.65 -10.91
C SER A 31 7.61 -8.44 -10.06
N ALA A 32 8.76 -8.92 -10.57
CA ALA A 32 10.07 -8.62 -9.99
C ALA A 32 10.35 -7.10 -9.96
N TYR A 33 9.78 -6.36 -10.91
CA TYR A 33 9.86 -4.90 -10.95
C TYR A 33 9.17 -4.26 -9.75
N ARG A 34 7.95 -4.73 -9.42
CA ARG A 34 7.19 -4.22 -8.29
C ARG A 34 7.90 -4.47 -6.95
N LYS A 35 8.53 -5.64 -6.79
CA LYS A 35 9.35 -5.96 -5.61
C LYS A 35 10.58 -5.07 -5.49
N LYS A 36 11.24 -4.73 -6.60
CA LYS A 36 12.36 -3.78 -6.60
C LYS A 36 11.92 -2.37 -6.22
N LEU A 37 10.74 -1.94 -6.69
CA LEU A 37 10.16 -0.65 -6.29
C LEU A 37 9.81 -0.61 -4.81
N GLU A 38 9.29 -1.71 -4.26
CA GLU A 38 9.01 -1.86 -2.83
C GLU A 38 10.28 -1.67 -1.98
N ALA A 39 11.33 -2.45 -2.27
CA ALA A 39 12.60 -2.33 -1.56
C ALA A 39 13.22 -0.92 -1.68
N LYS A 40 13.05 -0.27 -2.85
CA LYS A 40 13.50 1.12 -3.05
C LYS A 40 12.69 2.11 -2.21
N LEU A 41 11.37 1.94 -2.14
CA LEU A 41 10.49 2.77 -1.32
C LEU A 41 10.85 2.64 0.16
N ASP A 42 11.01 1.41 0.65
CA ASP A 42 11.36 1.12 2.05
C ASP A 42 12.70 1.74 2.43
N GLY A 43 13.72 1.59 1.58
CA GLY A 43 15.02 2.22 1.80
C GLY A 43 14.96 3.75 1.81
N PHE A 44 14.15 4.34 0.91
CA PHE A 44 13.96 5.79 0.85
C PHE A 44 13.28 6.33 2.12
N ILE A 45 12.25 5.63 2.59
CA ILE A 45 11.54 5.92 3.84
C ILE A 45 12.47 5.83 5.05
N ALA A 46 13.21 4.73 5.16
CA ALA A 46 14.14 4.49 6.26
C ALA A 46 15.21 5.59 6.32
N ALA A 47 15.73 6.04 5.18
CA ALA A 47 16.70 7.12 5.11
C ALA A 47 16.12 8.44 5.65
N GLY A 48 14.90 8.82 5.25
CA GLY A 48 14.25 10.06 5.70
C GLY A 48 13.92 10.08 7.19
N LEU A 49 13.54 8.94 7.76
CA LEU A 49 13.33 8.77 9.19
C LEU A 49 14.65 8.81 9.96
N LEU A 50 15.70 8.14 9.48
CA LEU A 50 17.01 8.07 10.14
C LEU A 50 17.64 9.45 10.34
N ILE A 51 17.51 10.34 9.35
CA ILE A 51 18.01 11.72 9.43
C ILE A 51 17.02 12.70 10.10
N ASN A 52 15.89 12.21 10.62
CA ASN A 52 14.81 13.01 11.21
C ASN A 52 14.27 14.12 10.27
N LEU A 53 14.26 13.88 8.96
CA LEU A 53 13.77 14.87 7.98
C LEU A 53 12.23 14.92 7.94
N ILE A 54 11.59 13.80 8.27
CA ILE A 54 10.14 13.65 8.32
C ILE A 54 9.74 12.83 9.54
N SER A 55 8.56 13.11 10.09
CA SER A 55 7.96 12.26 11.14
C SER A 55 7.15 11.11 10.55
N GLU A 56 6.97 10.03 11.30
CA GLU A 56 6.11 8.90 10.91
C GLU A 56 4.67 9.36 10.58
N LYS A 57 4.15 10.32 11.33
CA LYS A 57 2.81 10.88 11.13
C LYS A 57 2.70 11.62 9.79
N GLU A 58 3.67 12.46 9.47
CA GLU A 58 3.70 13.16 8.18
C GLU A 58 3.86 12.18 7.02
N LEU A 59 4.69 11.15 7.19
CA LEU A 59 4.88 10.12 6.19
C LEU A 59 3.56 9.37 5.91
N GLN A 60 2.83 8.96 6.95
CA GLN A 60 1.54 8.27 6.76
C GLN A 60 0.53 9.15 6.03
N ASN A 61 0.46 10.45 6.37
CA ASN A 61 -0.42 11.37 5.65
C ASN A 61 -0.11 11.41 4.15
N ILE A 62 1.17 11.47 3.77
CA ILE A 62 1.57 11.48 2.34
C ILE A 62 1.19 10.16 1.65
N ILE A 63 1.39 9.02 2.33
CA ILE A 63 1.03 7.70 1.81
C ILE A 63 -0.47 7.60 1.58
N ASP A 64 -1.28 8.08 2.52
CA ASP A 64 -2.74 8.04 2.44
C ASP A 64 -3.27 9.00 1.36
N GLU A 65 -2.68 10.20 1.22
CA GLU A 65 -2.99 11.16 0.13
C GLU A 65 -2.75 10.54 -1.26
N GLU A 66 -1.57 9.96 -1.48
CA GLU A 66 -1.23 9.35 -2.77
C GLU A 66 -2.04 8.05 -3.00
N TYR A 67 -2.37 7.30 -1.95
CA TYR A 67 -3.25 6.14 -2.05
C TYR A 67 -4.67 6.57 -2.48
N MET A 68 -5.25 7.59 -1.84
CA MET A 68 -6.55 8.13 -2.21
C MET A 68 -6.55 8.65 -3.65
N THR A 69 -5.46 9.30 -4.08
CA THR A 69 -5.29 9.79 -5.44
C THR A 69 -5.22 8.65 -6.46
N ALA A 70 -4.52 7.55 -6.14
CA ALA A 70 -4.34 6.42 -7.05
C ALA A 70 -5.57 5.50 -7.14
N PHE A 71 -6.28 5.28 -6.02
CA PHE A 71 -7.36 4.29 -5.93
C PHE A 71 -8.75 4.89 -5.75
N GLY A 72 -8.87 6.20 -5.49
CA GLY A 72 -10.15 6.86 -5.26
C GLY A 72 -10.89 6.41 -4.00
N MET A 73 -10.22 5.68 -3.10
CA MET A 73 -10.76 5.17 -1.84
C MET A 73 -9.71 5.22 -0.76
N THR A 74 -10.13 5.34 0.49
CA THR A 74 -9.20 5.26 1.62
C THR A 74 -8.79 3.81 1.89
N ARG A 75 -7.64 3.61 2.54
CA ARG A 75 -7.22 2.26 2.97
C ARG A 75 -8.20 1.64 3.96
N ASN A 76 -8.84 2.46 4.79
CA ASN A 76 -9.85 2.03 5.75
C ASN A 76 -11.13 1.58 5.03
N GLU A 77 -11.63 2.37 4.07
CA GLU A 77 -12.77 1.98 3.24
C GLU A 77 -12.52 0.68 2.49
N ARG A 78 -11.30 0.48 1.94
CA ARG A 78 -10.93 -0.79 1.32
C ARG A 78 -10.96 -1.95 2.32
N ARG A 79 -10.41 -1.75 3.53
CA ARG A 79 -10.41 -2.77 4.58
C ARG A 79 -11.82 -3.13 5.01
N GLU A 80 -12.71 -2.15 5.11
CA GLU A 80 -14.13 -2.36 5.43
C GLU A 80 -14.84 -3.12 4.31
N LYS A 81 -14.65 -2.72 3.05
CA LYS A 81 -15.17 -3.46 1.89
C LYS A 81 -14.69 -4.91 1.86
N LEU A 82 -13.40 -5.15 2.07
CA LEU A 82 -12.85 -6.51 2.14
C LEU A 82 -13.44 -7.34 3.29
N LYS A 83 -13.66 -6.72 4.45
CA LYS A 83 -14.33 -7.39 5.58
C LYS A 83 -15.79 -7.72 5.25
N LEU A 84 -16.50 -6.82 4.58
CA LEU A 84 -17.86 -7.04 4.09
C LEU A 84 -17.91 -8.16 3.03
N GLU A 85 -16.99 -8.16 2.06
CA GLU A 85 -16.89 -9.21 1.03
C GLU A 85 -16.48 -10.58 1.61
N SER A 86 -15.68 -10.62 2.68
CA SER A 86 -15.33 -11.88 3.36
C SER A 86 -16.48 -12.52 4.15
N ASN A 87 -17.61 -11.80 4.32
CA ASN A 87 -18.79 -12.32 5.00
C ASN A 87 -19.73 -13.10 4.07
N GLU A 88 -19.36 -13.34 2.81
CA GLU A 88 -20.20 -14.06 1.84
C GLU A 88 -19.59 -15.40 1.44
N THR A 89 -19.92 -16.43 2.21
CA THR A 89 -20.65 -17.65 1.82
C THR A 89 -20.34 -18.70 2.88
N GLU A 90 -21.35 -19.13 3.62
CA GLU A 90 -21.26 -20.35 4.41
C GLU A 90 -21.02 -21.49 3.43
N ILE A 91 -19.75 -21.88 3.25
CA ILE A 91 -19.38 -22.98 2.36
C ILE A 91 -19.99 -24.24 2.98
N ASP A 92 -20.96 -24.84 2.30
CA ASP A 92 -21.55 -26.10 2.75
C ASP A 92 -20.54 -27.24 2.59
N TRP A 93 -19.74 -27.45 3.64
CA TRP A 93 -18.72 -28.49 3.68
C TRP A 93 -19.31 -29.91 3.59
N LYS A 94 -20.62 -30.09 3.81
CA LYS A 94 -21.29 -31.41 3.71
C LYS A 94 -21.23 -32.00 2.32
N ILE A 95 -21.03 -31.19 1.29
CA ILE A 95 -20.82 -31.67 -0.09
C ILE A 95 -19.57 -32.56 -0.16
N TYR A 96 -18.57 -32.33 0.69
CA TYR A 96 -17.34 -33.12 0.74
C TYR A 96 -17.47 -34.42 1.55
N ASP A 97 -18.50 -34.56 2.39
CA ASP A 97 -18.81 -35.83 3.08
C ASP A 97 -19.39 -36.87 2.11
N ILE A 98 -19.95 -36.42 0.98
CA ILE A 98 -20.43 -37.29 -0.09
C ILE A 98 -19.21 -37.84 -0.86
N PRO A 99 -19.10 -39.16 -1.10
CA PRO A 99 -18.04 -39.72 -1.93
C PRO A 99 -18.04 -39.08 -3.31
N THR A 100 -16.86 -38.77 -3.86
CA THR A 100 -16.69 -38.01 -5.11
C THR A 100 -17.51 -38.55 -6.30
N ILE A 101 -17.74 -39.87 -6.33
CA ILE A 101 -18.50 -40.58 -7.37
C ILE A 101 -19.99 -40.20 -7.37
N HIS A 102 -20.50 -39.65 -6.27
CA HIS A 102 -21.89 -39.28 -6.05
C HIS A 102 -22.09 -37.75 -5.97
N ARG A 103 -21.03 -36.95 -6.17
CA ARG A 103 -21.15 -35.49 -6.31
C ARG A 103 -21.56 -35.18 -7.75
N GLN A 104 -22.64 -34.43 -7.96
CA GLN A 104 -23.07 -33.93 -9.28
C GLN A 104 -22.41 -32.60 -9.62
#